data_AF-A0A936LVY1-F1
#
_entry.id   AF-A0A936LVY1-F1
#
_cell.length_a   1.000
_cell.length_b   1.000
_cell.length_c   1.000
_cell.angle_alpha   90.00
_cell.angle_beta   90.00
_cell.angle_gamma   90.00
#
_symmetry.space_group_name_H-M   'P 1'
#
loop_
_entity.id
_entity.type
_entity.pdbx_description
1 polymer ?
#
loop_
_entity_poly.entity_id
_entity_poly.type
_entity_poly.pdbx_seq_one_letter_code
_entity_poly.pdbx_strand_id
1 'polypeptide(L)'
;AWQPRDAGSGEELRRLYYVAMTRARQTLTLVQADEGARAAWLPSLQGDAVHRTRVHVPADSRTAPRMRYELLSQADLWLAYAGRNADHARMADAIARLATGDPLRLASTPGRLFVANLAGERIAALSAKGSERWRPRLPSIVDLRVAAILVRRRQDETAEYQAELARDAWCVVIPEVRYNDAADG
;
A
#
# COMPACT_ATOMS: atom_id res chain seq x y z
N ALA A 1 -5.88 -1.48 7.99
CA ALA A 1 -6.79 -0.88 7.01
C ALA A 1 -7.04 0.56 7.42
N TRP A 2 -6.85 1.53 6.52
CA TRP A 2 -7.33 2.90 6.75
C TRP A 2 -8.85 2.83 6.84
N GLN A 3 -9.40 3.00 8.04
CA GLN A 3 -10.84 3.18 8.18
C GLN A 3 -11.15 4.56 7.61
N PRO A 4 -12.06 4.68 6.62
CA PRO A 4 -12.61 6.00 6.33
C PRO A 4 -13.15 6.51 7.66
N ARG A 5 -12.59 7.62 8.16
CA ARG A 5 -13.21 8.35 9.27
C ARG A 5 -14.68 8.48 8.92
N ASP A 6 -15.56 8.25 9.89
CA ASP A 6 -16.98 8.55 9.73
C ASP A 6 -17.06 9.90 9.02
N ALA A 7 -17.50 9.85 7.77
CA ALA A 7 -17.60 11.04 6.96
C ALA A 7 -18.69 11.83 7.64
N GLY A 8 -18.27 12.89 8.34
CA GLY A 8 -19.11 13.64 9.26
C GLY A 8 -20.51 13.91 8.73
N SER A 9 -21.44 14.11 9.65
CA SER A 9 -22.81 14.52 9.34
C SER A 9 -22.84 15.62 8.27
N GLY A 10 -23.96 15.76 7.54
CA GLY A 10 -24.08 16.81 6.52
C GLY A 10 -23.74 18.22 7.05
N GLU A 11 -23.87 18.45 8.35
CA GLU A 11 -23.43 19.67 9.03
C GLU A 11 -21.90 19.79 9.12
N GLU A 12 -21.18 18.72 9.46
CA GLU A 12 -19.71 18.71 9.50
C GLU A 12 -19.11 19.03 8.11
N LEU A 13 -19.70 18.49 7.04
CA LEU A 13 -19.29 18.82 5.67
C LEU A 13 -19.53 20.29 5.32
N ARG A 14 -20.63 20.90 5.82
CA ARG A 14 -20.88 22.34 5.64
C ARG A 14 -19.89 23.20 6.44
N ARG A 15 -19.55 22.81 7.66
CA ARG A 15 -18.52 23.50 8.47
C ARG A 15 -17.15 23.42 7.79
N LEU A 16 -16.79 22.25 7.26
CA LEU A 16 -15.57 22.08 6.48
C LEU A 16 -15.56 22.97 5.24
N TYR A 17 -16.68 23.02 4.50
CA TYR A 17 -16.83 23.91 3.35
C TYR A 17 -16.65 25.40 3.74
N TYR A 18 -17.29 25.86 4.81
CA TYR A 18 -17.16 27.23 5.28
C TYR A 18 -15.71 27.58 5.65
N VAL A 19 -15.01 26.68 6.35
CA VAL A 19 -13.59 26.86 6.67
C VAL A 19 -12.73 26.89 5.41
N ALA A 20 -12.98 25.99 4.46
CA ALA A 20 -12.26 25.97 3.19
C ALA A 20 -12.50 27.24 2.38
N MET A 21 -13.74 27.73 2.34
CA MET A 21 -14.14 28.97 1.66
C MET A 21 -13.42 30.18 2.26
N THR A 22 -13.39 30.30 3.59
CA THR A 22 -12.75 31.44 4.27
C THR A 22 -11.21 31.37 4.26
N ARG A 23 -10.62 30.19 4.06
CA ARG A 23 -9.16 30.02 3.90
C ARG A 23 -8.68 30.09 2.46
N ALA A 24 -9.57 29.92 1.48
CA ALA A 24 -9.22 30.03 0.08
C ALA A 24 -8.83 31.48 -0.24
N ARG A 25 -7.59 31.68 -0.70
CA ARG A 25 -7.08 33.03 -1.02
C ARG A 25 -7.60 33.58 -2.34
N GLN A 26 -7.98 32.73 -3.28
CA GLN A 26 -8.42 33.13 -4.62
C GLN A 26 -9.60 32.26 -5.09
N THR A 27 -9.43 30.93 -5.13
CA THR A 27 -10.47 29.99 -5.57
C THR A 27 -10.53 28.76 -4.66
N LEU A 28 -11.72 28.19 -4.51
CA LEU A 28 -11.97 26.93 -3.82
C LEU A 28 -12.45 25.89 -4.83
N THR A 29 -11.66 24.84 -5.04
CA THR A 29 -12.04 23.70 -5.90
C THR A 29 -12.68 22.60 -5.06
N LEU A 30 -13.91 22.24 -5.39
CA LEU A 30 -14.65 21.14 -4.77
C LEU A 30 -14.80 20.01 -5.77
N VAL A 31 -14.46 18.78 -5.36
CA VAL A 31 -14.58 17.58 -6.18
C VAL A 31 -15.54 16.61 -5.50
N GLN A 32 -16.56 16.19 -6.24
CA GLN A 32 -17.51 15.17 -5.81
C GLN A 32 -17.40 13.98 -6.76
N ALA A 33 -17.07 12.81 -6.22
CA ALA A 33 -17.21 11.54 -6.94
C ALA A 33 -18.65 11.05 -6.83
N ASP A 34 -19.14 10.35 -7.86
CA ASP A 34 -20.53 9.85 -7.92
C ASP A 34 -20.83 8.80 -6.84
N GLU A 35 -19.79 8.14 -6.30
CA GLU A 35 -19.90 7.21 -5.18
C GLU A 35 -20.07 7.95 -3.84
N GLY A 36 -21.27 8.44 -3.59
CA GLY A 36 -21.71 8.87 -2.27
C GLY A 36 -22.54 10.15 -2.29
N ALA A 37 -23.82 10.02 -1.96
CA ALA A 37 -24.76 11.12 -1.73
C ALA A 37 -24.45 11.96 -0.47
N ARG A 38 -23.18 12.09 -0.09
CA ARG A 38 -22.74 12.63 1.21
C ARG A 38 -22.80 14.16 1.25
N ALA A 39 -22.52 14.81 0.13
CA ALA A 39 -22.61 16.26 -0.02
C ALA A 39 -23.75 16.64 -0.97
N ALA A 40 -24.96 16.17 -0.67
CA ALA A 40 -26.17 16.43 -1.48
C ALA A 40 -26.50 17.94 -1.63
N TRP A 41 -25.91 18.81 -0.81
CA TRP A 41 -26.01 20.26 -0.90
C TRP A 41 -25.01 20.89 -1.89
N LEU A 42 -23.97 20.17 -2.35
CA LEU A 42 -23.05 20.72 -3.36
C LEU A 42 -23.79 21.08 -4.66
N PRO A 43 -24.70 20.26 -5.21
CA PRO A 43 -25.56 20.64 -6.33
C PRO A 43 -26.36 21.94 -6.16
N SER A 44 -26.70 22.34 -4.94
CA SER A 44 -27.44 23.58 -4.69
C SER A 44 -26.57 24.83 -4.66
N LEU A 45 -25.23 24.72 -4.67
CA LEU A 45 -24.36 25.88 -4.87
C LEU A 45 -24.52 26.40 -6.31
N GLN A 46 -25.03 27.63 -6.42
CA GLN A 46 -25.32 28.34 -7.66
C GLN A 46 -24.93 29.82 -7.53
N GLY A 47 -24.81 30.51 -8.65
CA GLY A 47 -24.50 31.94 -8.73
C GLY A 47 -23.26 32.24 -9.56
N ASP A 48 -23.02 33.52 -9.83
CA ASP A 48 -22.00 33.98 -10.78
C ASP A 48 -20.55 33.62 -10.37
N ALA A 49 -20.33 33.39 -9.08
CA ALA A 49 -19.05 32.97 -8.52
C ALA A 49 -18.84 31.44 -8.54
N VAL A 50 -19.79 30.66 -9.06
CA VAL A 50 -19.74 29.19 -9.08
C VAL A 50 -19.53 28.70 -10.52
N HIS A 51 -18.35 28.15 -10.80
CA HIS A 51 -18.10 27.39 -12.02
C HIS A 51 -18.24 25.89 -11.73
N ARG A 52 -19.12 25.21 -12.48
CA ARG A 52 -19.35 23.77 -12.34
C ARG A 52 -19.01 23.05 -13.64
N THR A 53 -18.05 22.14 -13.56
CA THR A 53 -17.73 21.21 -14.64
C THR A 53 -18.08 19.80 -14.19
N ARG A 54 -18.64 19.00 -15.09
CA ARG A 54 -18.74 17.54 -14.92
C ARG A 54 -17.76 16.90 -15.88
N VAL A 55 -16.91 16.03 -15.36
CA VAL A 55 -16.08 15.17 -16.20
C VAL A 55 -16.96 13.99 -16.60
N HIS A 56 -17.38 13.95 -17.86
CA HIS A 56 -17.97 12.75 -18.41
C HIS A 56 -16.86 11.75 -18.67
N VAL A 57 -16.81 10.70 -17.85
CA VAL A 57 -16.03 9.51 -18.14
C VAL A 57 -16.82 8.71 -19.18
N PRO A 58 -16.31 8.51 -20.42
CA PRO A 58 -17.03 7.74 -21.44
C PRO A 58 -17.40 6.36 -20.90
N ALA A 59 -18.62 5.88 -21.19
CA ALA A 59 -19.05 4.53 -20.80
C ALA A 59 -18.10 3.44 -21.36
N ASP A 60 -17.49 3.73 -22.52
CA ASP A 60 -16.50 2.86 -23.19
C ASP A 60 -15.06 3.08 -22.72
N SER A 61 -14.83 3.99 -21.76
CA SER A 61 -13.57 3.96 -21.04
C SER A 61 -13.59 2.65 -20.28
N ARG A 62 -12.87 1.63 -20.82
CA ARG A 62 -12.59 0.38 -20.13
C ARG A 62 -12.39 0.74 -18.67
N THR A 63 -13.27 0.25 -17.79
CA THR A 63 -13.16 0.46 -16.35
C THR A 63 -11.69 0.29 -16.03
N ALA A 64 -11.02 1.39 -15.66
CA ALA A 64 -9.60 1.33 -15.35
C ALA A 64 -9.46 0.16 -14.36
N PRO A 65 -8.57 -0.81 -14.63
CA PRO A 65 -8.51 -2.01 -13.81
C PRO A 65 -8.44 -1.55 -12.36
N ARG A 66 -9.30 -2.12 -11.50
CA ARG A 66 -9.47 -1.65 -10.13
C ARG A 66 -8.13 -1.80 -9.42
N MET A 67 -7.35 -0.73 -9.43
CA MET A 67 -5.98 -0.75 -8.98
C MET A 67 -6.00 -0.72 -7.47
N ARG A 68 -5.40 -1.73 -6.85
CA ARG A 68 -5.25 -1.79 -5.40
C ARG A 68 -3.80 -1.62 -5.04
N TYR A 69 -3.59 -0.86 -3.98
CA TYR A 69 -2.31 -0.61 -3.36
C TYR A 69 -2.38 -1.25 -1.98
N GLU A 70 -1.44 -2.14 -1.69
CA GLU A 70 -1.40 -2.82 -0.41
C GLU A 70 0.03 -2.96 0.08
N LEU A 71 0.28 -2.53 1.32
CA LEU A 71 1.49 -2.88 2.04
C LEU A 71 1.44 -4.34 2.45
N LEU A 72 2.47 -5.12 2.12
CA LEU A 72 2.62 -6.45 2.68
C LEU A 72 2.77 -6.33 4.19
N SER A 73 1.76 -6.84 4.90
CA SER A 73 1.70 -6.74 6.34
C SER A 73 2.74 -7.66 7.00
N GLN A 74 2.93 -7.49 8.30
CA GLN A 74 3.76 -8.39 9.10
C GLN A 74 3.28 -9.86 9.02
N ALA A 75 1.97 -10.09 8.82
CA ALA A 75 1.44 -11.45 8.65
C ALA A 75 1.74 -12.05 7.26
N ASP A 76 1.92 -11.20 6.24
CA ASP A 76 2.29 -11.65 4.90
C ASP A 76 3.79 -11.95 4.79
N LEU A 77 4.63 -11.35 5.64
CA LEU A 77 6.08 -11.46 5.61
C LEU A 77 6.62 -12.48 6.61
N TRP A 78 7.69 -13.16 6.24
CA TRP A 78 8.48 -13.93 7.19
C TRP A 78 9.52 -13.01 7.83
N LEU A 79 9.13 -12.39 8.95
CA LEU A 79 9.92 -11.34 9.60
C LEU A 79 11.32 -11.81 10.04
N ALA A 80 11.45 -13.08 10.44
CA ALA A 80 12.72 -13.66 10.85
C ALA A 80 13.63 -14.09 9.69
N TYR A 81 13.21 -13.92 8.42
CA TYR A 81 13.94 -14.42 7.26
C TYR A 81 15.40 -13.96 7.22
N ALA A 82 15.65 -12.65 7.31
CA ALA A 82 17.01 -12.13 7.31
C ALA A 82 17.77 -12.60 8.56
N GLY A 83 17.14 -12.52 9.75
CA GLY A 83 17.75 -12.93 11.03
C GLY A 83 18.15 -14.41 11.13
N ARG A 84 17.57 -15.29 10.29
CA ARG A 84 17.89 -16.72 10.20
C ARG A 84 18.74 -17.10 8.99
N ASN A 85 18.94 -16.19 8.03
CA ASN A 85 19.64 -16.53 6.80
C ASN A 85 21.14 -16.66 7.04
N ALA A 86 21.73 -17.77 6.58
CA ALA A 86 23.18 -18.00 6.67
C ALA A 86 23.98 -16.95 5.89
N ASP A 87 23.44 -16.44 4.77
CA ASP A 87 24.03 -15.38 3.95
C ASP A 87 23.53 -13.98 4.33
N HIS A 88 23.34 -13.75 5.64
CA HIS A 88 22.84 -12.47 6.16
C HIS A 88 23.73 -11.29 5.75
N ALA A 89 25.06 -11.45 5.70
CA ALA A 89 25.97 -10.35 5.37
C ALA A 89 25.69 -9.81 3.95
N ARG A 90 25.63 -10.69 2.95
CA ARG A 90 25.29 -10.31 1.58
C ARG A 90 23.89 -9.71 1.48
N MET A 91 22.92 -10.29 2.18
CA MET A 91 21.56 -9.75 2.19
C MET A 91 21.49 -8.37 2.83
N ALA A 92 22.20 -8.16 3.94
CA ALA A 92 22.26 -6.87 4.63
C ALA A 92 22.86 -5.80 3.72
N ASP A 93 23.95 -6.12 2.99
CA ASP A 93 24.52 -5.21 2.00
C ASP A 93 23.54 -4.90 0.86
N ALA A 94 22.80 -5.91 0.39
CA ALA A 94 21.77 -5.71 -0.62
C ALA A 94 20.63 -4.81 -0.13
N ILE A 95 20.19 -4.98 1.12
CA ILE A 95 19.15 -4.15 1.74
C ILE A 95 19.65 -2.73 2.00
N ALA A 96 20.91 -2.56 2.43
CA ALA A 96 21.50 -1.26 2.72
C ALA A 96 21.61 -0.35 1.48
N ARG A 97 21.61 -0.94 0.28
CA ARG A 97 21.57 -0.20 -1.00
C ARG A 97 20.18 0.25 -1.42
N LEU A 98 19.13 -0.18 -0.73
CA LEU A 98 17.75 0.15 -1.09
C LEU A 98 17.27 1.43 -0.43
N ALA A 99 16.45 2.18 -1.15
CA ALA A 99 15.68 3.33 -0.68
C ALA A 99 14.17 3.11 -0.85
N THR A 100 13.37 3.88 -0.11
CA THR A 100 11.90 3.91 -0.33
C THR A 100 11.60 4.29 -1.78
N GLY A 101 10.67 3.57 -2.40
CA GLY A 101 10.28 3.72 -3.80
C GLY A 101 11.07 2.81 -4.76
N ASP A 102 12.16 2.18 -4.31
CA ASP A 102 12.95 1.31 -5.17
C ASP A 102 12.14 0.11 -5.66
N PRO A 103 12.29 -0.26 -6.96
CA PRO A 103 11.56 -1.36 -7.55
C PRO A 103 12.03 -2.72 -7.04
N LEU A 104 11.06 -3.60 -6.80
CA LEU A 104 11.23 -4.96 -6.31
C LEU A 104 10.50 -5.95 -7.24
N ARG A 105 10.73 -7.24 -7.02
CA ARG A 105 10.01 -8.34 -7.69
C ARG A 105 9.66 -9.45 -6.71
N LEU A 106 8.54 -10.13 -6.97
CA LEU A 106 8.28 -11.42 -6.33
C LEU A 106 8.88 -12.54 -7.19
N ALA A 107 9.82 -13.28 -6.61
CA ALA A 107 10.38 -14.50 -7.17
C ALA A 107 9.61 -15.71 -6.64
N SER A 108 8.98 -16.46 -7.54
CA SER A 108 8.26 -17.69 -7.21
C SER A 108 9.21 -18.88 -7.22
N THR A 109 9.33 -19.56 -6.08
CA THR A 109 9.96 -20.89 -6.00
C THR A 109 8.91 -21.91 -5.53
N PRO A 110 9.16 -23.22 -5.66
CA PRO A 110 8.33 -24.23 -5.00
C PRO A 110 8.19 -23.90 -3.50
N GLY A 111 6.96 -23.90 -2.99
CA GLY A 111 6.65 -23.71 -1.57
C GLY A 111 6.63 -22.27 -1.02
N ARG A 112 7.37 -21.30 -1.58
CA ARG A 112 7.43 -19.93 -1.02
C ARG A 112 7.64 -18.85 -2.08
N LEU A 113 7.17 -17.64 -1.78
CA LEU A 113 7.49 -16.44 -2.55
C LEU A 113 8.59 -15.64 -1.84
N PHE A 114 9.55 -15.17 -2.63
CA PHE A 114 10.64 -14.31 -2.17
C PHE A 114 10.50 -12.92 -2.76
N VAL A 115 10.89 -11.90 -2.00
CA VAL A 115 11.05 -10.55 -2.51
C VAL A 115 12.51 -10.39 -2.91
N ALA A 116 12.74 -9.95 -4.15
CA ALA A 116 14.06 -9.70 -4.68
C ALA A 116 14.18 -8.26 -5.20
N ASN A 117 15.39 -7.70 -5.13
CA ASN A 117 15.71 -6.46 -5.84
C ASN A 117 15.86 -6.72 -7.35
N LEU A 118 16.06 -5.67 -8.14
CA LEU A 118 16.23 -5.81 -9.59
C LEU A 118 17.50 -6.56 -10.01
N ALA A 119 18.51 -6.64 -9.14
CA ALA A 119 19.71 -7.47 -9.35
C ALA A 119 19.46 -8.96 -9.09
N GLY A 120 18.26 -9.35 -8.67
CA GLY A 120 17.88 -10.74 -8.37
C GLY A 120 18.28 -11.21 -6.98
N GLU A 121 18.81 -10.33 -6.14
CA GLU A 121 19.18 -10.66 -4.76
C GLU A 121 17.92 -10.75 -3.89
N ARG A 122 17.75 -11.87 -3.17
CA ARG A 122 16.60 -12.07 -2.27
C ARG A 122 16.81 -11.28 -0.98
N ILE A 123 15.89 -10.37 -0.70
CA ILE A 123 15.98 -9.42 0.43
C ILE A 123 14.90 -9.67 1.49
N ALA A 124 13.82 -10.37 1.13
CA ALA A 124 12.80 -10.81 2.08
C ALA A 124 12.12 -12.08 1.56
N ALA A 125 11.32 -12.71 2.42
CA ALA A 125 10.47 -13.84 2.06
C ALA A 125 9.08 -13.61 2.60
N LEU A 126 8.06 -14.07 1.87
CA LEU A 126 6.70 -14.10 2.40
C LEU A 126 6.57 -15.25 3.41
N SER A 127 5.64 -15.11 4.35
CA SER A 127 5.20 -16.20 5.23
C SER A 127 4.49 -17.29 4.41
N ALA A 128 4.14 -18.40 5.05
CA ALA A 128 3.32 -19.44 4.40
C ALA A 128 1.97 -18.85 3.96
N LYS A 129 1.28 -18.17 4.88
CA LYS A 129 0.01 -17.47 4.64
C LYS A 129 0.13 -16.39 3.57
N GLY A 130 1.19 -15.59 3.61
CA GLY A 130 1.46 -14.57 2.59
C GLY A 130 1.70 -15.19 1.22
N SER A 131 2.48 -16.27 1.15
CA SER A 131 2.74 -16.98 -0.11
C SER A 131 1.46 -17.58 -0.69
N GLU A 132 0.61 -18.20 0.14
CA GLU A 132 -0.69 -18.73 -0.27
C GLU A 132 -1.60 -17.62 -0.82
N ARG A 133 -1.66 -16.48 -0.14
CA ARG A 133 -2.46 -15.32 -0.55
C ARG A 133 -1.99 -14.69 -1.86
N TRP A 134 -0.68 -14.51 -2.03
CA TRP A 134 -0.13 -13.74 -3.15
C TRP A 134 0.22 -14.57 -4.38
N ARG A 135 0.44 -15.87 -4.23
CA ARG A 135 0.75 -16.76 -5.36
C ARG A 135 -0.31 -16.75 -6.48
N PRO A 136 -1.62 -16.88 -6.22
CA PRO A 136 -2.63 -16.78 -7.29
C PRO A 136 -2.76 -15.37 -7.87
N ARG A 137 -2.28 -14.35 -7.16
CA ARG A 137 -2.34 -12.93 -7.58
C ARG A 137 -1.10 -12.47 -8.35
N LEU A 138 -0.04 -13.30 -8.45
CA LEU A 138 1.19 -12.93 -9.17
C LEU A 138 0.92 -12.38 -10.59
N PRO A 139 0.02 -12.95 -11.41
CA PRO A 139 -0.25 -12.42 -12.75
C PRO A 139 -0.92 -11.05 -12.76
N SER A 140 -1.56 -10.64 -11.65
CA SER A 140 -2.25 -9.36 -11.56
C SER A 140 -1.39 -8.25 -10.93
N ILE A 141 -0.21 -8.58 -10.39
CA ILE A 141 0.73 -7.59 -9.85
C ILE A 141 1.30 -6.76 -10.99
N VAL A 142 1.17 -5.46 -10.87
CA VAL A 142 1.63 -4.47 -11.84
C VAL A 142 2.95 -3.85 -11.39
N ASP A 143 3.14 -3.66 -10.09
CA ASP A 143 4.37 -3.07 -9.52
C ASP A 143 4.57 -3.53 -8.07
N LEU A 144 5.83 -3.53 -7.64
CA LEU A 144 6.23 -3.84 -6.27
C LEU A 144 7.37 -2.91 -5.91
N ARG A 145 7.26 -2.17 -4.80
CA ARG A 145 8.27 -1.19 -4.39
C ARG A 145 8.58 -1.28 -2.90
N VAL A 146 9.76 -0.81 -2.51
CA VAL A 146 10.11 -0.62 -1.10
C VAL A 146 9.20 0.48 -0.53
N ALA A 147 8.35 0.14 0.44
CA ALA A 147 7.59 1.13 1.19
C ALA A 147 8.38 1.60 2.41
N ALA A 148 8.97 0.66 3.13
CA ALA A 148 9.78 0.93 4.31
C ALA A 148 10.84 -0.16 4.53
N ILE A 149 11.88 0.18 5.27
CA ILE A 149 12.89 -0.75 5.79
C ILE A 149 12.92 -0.56 7.31
N LEU A 150 12.66 -1.63 8.05
CA LEU A 150 12.59 -1.63 9.51
C LEU A 150 13.76 -2.44 10.06
N VAL A 151 14.23 -2.09 11.26
CA VAL A 151 15.16 -2.93 12.01
C VAL A 151 14.35 -3.68 13.07
N ARG A 152 14.42 -5.02 13.05
CA ARG A 152 13.95 -5.87 14.15
C ARG A 152 15.12 -6.33 15.00
N ARG A 153 14.84 -6.58 16.26
CA ARG A 153 15.77 -7.13 17.25
C ARG A 153 15.27 -8.49 17.72
N ARG A 154 16.18 -9.34 18.22
CA ARG A 154 15.83 -10.65 18.79
C ARG A 154 14.76 -10.54 19.88
N GLN A 155 14.84 -9.50 20.72
CA GLN A 155 13.87 -9.23 21.78
C GLN A 155 12.45 -8.89 21.27
N ASP A 156 12.28 -8.57 19.99
CA ASP A 156 10.97 -8.31 19.39
C ASP A 156 10.25 -9.62 19.01
N GLU A 157 10.92 -10.78 19.11
CA GLU A 157 10.36 -12.12 18.90
C GLU A 157 10.00 -12.82 20.21
N THR A 158 9.06 -13.78 20.13
CA THR A 158 8.73 -14.63 21.28
C THR A 158 9.91 -15.53 21.65
N ALA A 159 10.01 -15.88 22.93
CA ALA A 159 11.13 -16.69 23.45
C ALA A 159 11.35 -18.00 22.68
N GLU A 160 10.27 -18.63 22.20
CA GLU A 160 10.30 -19.83 21.36
C GLU A 160 11.11 -19.62 20.07
N TYR A 161 10.95 -18.47 19.40
CA TYR A 161 11.62 -18.19 18.12
C TYR A 161 12.99 -17.53 18.28
N GLN A 162 13.35 -17.05 19.48
CA GLN A 162 14.63 -16.39 19.73
C GLN A 162 15.83 -17.32 19.56
N ALA A 163 15.70 -18.59 19.93
CA ALA A 163 16.77 -19.59 19.85
C ALA A 163 17.18 -19.90 18.40
N GLU A 164 16.27 -19.72 17.44
CA GLU A 164 16.50 -19.98 16.03
C GLU A 164 17.13 -18.78 15.30
N LEU A 165 17.27 -17.62 15.96
CA LEU A 165 17.88 -16.42 15.38
C LEU A 165 19.40 -16.41 15.54
N ALA A 166 20.11 -16.29 14.43
CA ALA A 166 21.58 -16.26 14.40
C ALA A 166 22.18 -14.87 14.72
N ARG A 167 21.33 -13.88 15.03
CA ARG A 167 21.70 -12.45 15.14
C ARG A 167 20.83 -11.75 16.19
N ASP A 168 21.34 -10.65 16.75
CA ASP A 168 20.61 -9.80 17.70
C ASP A 168 19.72 -8.76 17.04
N ALA A 169 20.03 -8.35 15.80
CA ALA A 169 19.24 -7.43 15.00
C ALA A 169 19.39 -7.71 13.50
N TRP A 170 18.35 -7.41 12.72
CA TRP A 170 18.34 -7.55 11.26
C TRP A 170 17.32 -6.60 10.61
N CYS A 171 17.50 -6.33 9.31
CA CYS A 171 16.57 -5.51 8.55
C CYS A 171 15.40 -6.34 7.99
N VAL A 172 14.23 -5.71 7.93
CA VAL A 172 13.02 -6.24 7.29
C VAL A 172 12.52 -5.22 6.28
N VAL A 173 12.49 -5.61 5.01
CA VAL A 173 11.93 -4.79 3.93
C VAL A 173 10.43 -4.99 3.88
N ILE A 174 9.67 -3.90 3.87
CA ILE A 174 8.21 -3.86 3.75
C ILE A 174 7.85 -3.39 2.34
N PRO A 175 7.36 -4.29 1.45
CA PRO A 175 6.94 -3.90 0.12
C PRO A 175 5.53 -3.29 0.08
N GLU A 176 5.32 -2.32 -0.81
CA GLU A 176 4.02 -1.96 -1.35
C GLU A 176 3.79 -2.72 -2.66
N VAL A 177 2.66 -3.41 -2.76
CA VAL A 177 2.22 -4.12 -3.96
C VAL A 177 1.12 -3.31 -4.62
N ARG A 178 1.28 -3.06 -5.92
CA ARG A 178 0.25 -2.51 -6.77
C ARG A 178 -0.24 -3.60 -7.72
N TYR A 179 -1.53 -3.94 -7.65
CA TYR A 179 -2.09 -5.04 -8.43
C TYR A 179 -3.49 -4.72 -8.94
N ASN A 180 -3.84 -5.35 -10.06
CA ASN A 180 -5.18 -5.31 -10.61
C ASN A 180 -6.06 -6.27 -9.83
N ASP A 181 -7.09 -5.74 -9.17
CA ASP A 181 -8.17 -6.55 -8.63
C ASP A 181 -9.08 -6.88 -9.81
N ALA A 182 -8.94 -8.09 -10.37
CA ALA A 182 -9.98 -8.60 -11.25
C ALA A 182 -11.25 -8.64 -10.40
N ALA A 183 -12.30 -7.92 -10.82
CA ALA A 183 -13.61 -8.15 -10.23
C ALA A 183 -13.89 -9.65 -10.42
N ASP A 184 -14.02 -10.38 -9.31
CA ASP A 184 -14.45 -11.77 -9.35
C ASP A 184 -15.68 -11.84 -10.26
N GLY A 185 -15.53 -12.55 -11.38
CA GLY A 185 -16.62 -12.83 -12.32
C GLY A 185 -17.52 -13.91 -11.80
#